data_AF-A0AAU3GCH8-F1
#
_entry.id   AF-A0AAU3GCH8-F1
#
_cell.length_a   1.000
_cell.length_b   1.000
_cell.length_c   1.000
_cell.angle_alpha   90.00
_cell.angle_beta   90.00
_cell.angle_gamma   90.00
#
_symmetry.space_group_name_H-M   'P 1'
#
loop_
_entity.id
_entity.type
_entity.pdbx_description
1 polymer ?
#
loop_
_entity_poly.entity_id
_entity_poly.type
_entity_poly.pdbx_seq_one_letter_code
_entity_poly.pdbx_strand_id
1 'polypeptide(L)'
;MRNFRRRASLAAALGIVAISLCGVPAQAGTLVSTASRAGSGWVTAPGPLAVPASASLTGRAPAATKDPDETVCTAPYINEDQRLGPKNLPKNGDLGKILSGYVPLGGLPPQKFLNRYWIWAASSYRYPPDFGFAHSGGYSNGRPLITAMTLLVGEKLDRFGGEGGAFLAPIGTPFSQRGIPPTNLETFPGAPQYPCNYHTYRVSREFAVDSGPIASAFQQPGGGDQYHLVSRLIPESPQMRDEVSVSWLVENGYLERLN
;
A
#
# COMPACT_ATOMS: atom_id res chain seq x y z
N MET A 1 -22.65 7.19 -64.87
CA MET A 1 -21.58 7.30 -65.89
C MET A 1 -20.92 8.67 -65.77
N ARG A 2 -19.58 8.68 -65.64
CA ARG A 2 -18.62 9.81 -65.79
C ARG A 2 -18.73 10.99 -64.80
N ASN A 3 -17.66 11.69 -64.45
CA ASN A 3 -16.29 11.37 -63.99
C ASN A 3 -15.65 12.73 -63.65
N PHE A 4 -14.83 12.77 -62.59
CA PHE A 4 -13.66 13.64 -62.37
C PHE A 4 -13.84 15.18 -62.25
N ARG A 5 -13.38 15.78 -61.14
CA ARG A 5 -11.97 16.15 -60.93
C ARG A 5 -11.65 16.51 -59.46
N ARG A 6 -10.44 16.11 -59.07
CA ARG A 6 -9.73 16.28 -57.79
C ARG A 6 -9.33 17.74 -57.52
N ARG A 7 -9.17 18.11 -56.24
CA ARG A 7 -7.94 18.77 -55.73
C ARG A 7 -7.65 18.33 -54.29
N ALA A 8 -6.40 17.96 -54.07
CA ALA A 8 -5.77 17.64 -52.79
C ALA A 8 -4.65 18.67 -52.54
N SER A 9 -4.37 18.97 -51.27
CA SER A 9 -3.14 19.58 -50.70
C SER A 9 -3.29 19.35 -49.18
N LEU A 10 -2.54 18.55 -48.40
CA LEU A 10 -1.13 18.14 -48.29
C LEU A 10 -0.17 19.24 -47.78
N ALA A 11 0.33 18.99 -46.55
CA ALA A 11 1.54 19.49 -45.87
C ALA A 11 1.48 20.94 -45.31
N ALA A 12 2.14 21.33 -44.21
CA ALA A 12 3.21 20.72 -43.42
C ALA A 12 3.25 21.31 -41.98
N ALA A 13 3.91 20.59 -41.08
CA ALA A 13 4.24 20.97 -39.70
C ALA A 13 5.43 21.95 -39.60
N LEU A 14 5.50 22.68 -38.48
CA LEU A 14 6.65 23.30 -37.79
C LEU A 14 6.07 23.81 -36.44
N GLY A 15 6.50 23.44 -35.23
CA GLY A 15 7.79 22.99 -34.75
C GLY A 15 8.54 24.15 -34.08
N ILE A 16 8.23 24.49 -32.82
CA ILE A 16 9.16 25.19 -31.92
C ILE A 16 9.06 24.61 -30.50
N VAL A 17 10.19 24.04 -30.09
CA VAL A 17 10.59 23.61 -28.77
C VAL A 17 11.04 24.84 -27.96
N ALA A 18 10.62 24.95 -26.70
CA ALA A 18 11.30 25.80 -25.72
C ALA A 18 11.60 24.96 -24.47
N ILE A 19 12.88 24.64 -24.33
CA ILE A 19 13.51 23.98 -23.19
C ILE A 19 13.71 25.05 -22.10
N SER A 20 13.21 24.80 -20.89
CA SER A 20 13.67 25.50 -19.69
C SER A 20 14.32 24.51 -18.75
N LEU A 21 15.64 24.42 -18.88
CA LEU A 21 16.57 23.86 -17.90
C LEU A 21 16.91 24.96 -16.90
N CYS A 22 16.48 24.81 -15.64
CA CYS A 22 17.21 25.33 -14.49
C CYS A 22 17.17 24.26 -13.40
N GLY A 23 18.29 23.55 -13.25
CA GLY A 23 18.56 22.75 -12.08
C GLY A 23 19.06 23.62 -10.93
N VAL A 24 18.76 23.21 -9.70
CA VAL A 24 19.66 23.34 -8.54
C VAL A 24 19.41 22.15 -7.63
N PRO A 25 20.44 21.40 -7.21
CA PRO A 25 20.34 20.35 -6.20
C PRO A 25 20.63 20.92 -4.80
N ALA A 26 19.86 20.50 -3.80
CA ALA A 26 20.18 20.65 -2.37
C ALA A 26 19.27 19.71 -1.58
N GLN A 27 19.66 18.98 -0.53
CA GLN A 27 20.93 18.74 0.14
C GLN A 27 20.67 17.49 0.98
N ALA A 28 21.57 16.50 0.93
CA ALA A 28 21.60 15.41 1.88
C ALA A 28 22.13 15.96 3.22
N GLY A 29 21.29 15.96 4.25
CA GLY A 29 21.69 16.27 5.62
C GLY A 29 22.25 15.02 6.29
N THR A 30 23.56 14.83 6.21
CA THR A 30 24.34 13.95 7.08
C THR A 30 24.28 14.50 8.50
N LEU A 31 23.60 13.82 9.42
CA LEU A 31 23.78 14.07 10.84
C LEU A 31 25.09 13.43 11.29
N VAL A 32 26.09 14.29 11.49
CA VAL A 32 27.36 13.99 12.12
C VAL A 32 27.10 13.60 13.58
N SER A 33 27.60 12.42 13.93
CA SER A 33 27.73 11.93 15.29
C SER A 33 28.72 12.81 16.06
N THR A 34 28.25 13.54 17.06
CA THR A 34 29.11 14.18 18.07
C THR A 34 29.21 13.26 19.27
N ALA A 35 30.32 12.51 19.34
CA ALA A 35 30.78 11.90 20.57
C ALA A 35 31.20 13.01 21.56
N SER A 36 30.63 12.99 22.76
CA SER A 36 31.16 13.74 23.90
C SER A 36 31.54 12.75 24.99
N ARG A 37 32.84 12.70 25.26
CA ARG A 37 33.53 11.87 26.23
C ARG A 37 33.83 12.72 27.46
N ALA A 38 33.15 12.45 28.57
CA ALA A 38 33.53 12.82 29.93
C ALA A 38 32.58 12.07 30.88
N GLY A 39 32.95 11.51 32.02
CA GLY A 39 34.24 11.38 32.69
C GLY A 39 34.15 10.19 33.63
N SER A 40 35.31 9.59 33.88
CA SER A 40 35.54 8.48 34.78
C SER A 40 35.45 8.93 36.25
N GLY A 41 34.56 8.32 37.01
CA GLY A 41 34.50 8.43 38.47
C GLY A 41 34.37 7.03 39.08
N TRP A 42 35.42 6.57 39.75
CA TRP A 42 35.45 5.33 40.50
C TRP A 42 34.82 5.56 41.87
N VAL A 43 33.83 4.74 42.23
CA VAL A 43 33.37 4.60 43.63
C VAL A 43 33.25 3.11 43.93
N THR A 44 34.10 2.68 44.85
CA THR A 44 34.12 1.35 45.47
C THR A 44 32.97 1.19 46.46
N ALA A 45 32.29 0.04 46.44
CA ALA A 45 31.41 -0.39 47.52
C ALA A 45 31.52 -1.92 47.73
N PRO A 46 31.24 -2.42 48.94
CA PRO A 46 31.84 -3.63 49.49
C PRO A 46 31.10 -4.92 49.12
N GLY A 47 31.82 -6.03 49.15
CA GLY A 47 31.28 -7.36 48.85
C GLY A 47 30.38 -7.93 49.95
N PRO A 48 29.59 -8.96 49.62
CA PRO A 48 29.12 -9.92 50.61
C PRO A 48 29.50 -11.37 50.27
N LEU A 49 30.02 -12.01 51.32
CA LEU A 49 29.90 -13.39 51.76
C LEU A 49 29.16 -14.40 50.86
N ALA A 50 29.86 -15.50 50.56
CA ALA A 50 29.34 -16.73 49.97
C ALA A 50 28.83 -17.71 51.04
N VAL A 51 27.69 -18.39 50.80
CA VAL A 51 27.39 -19.84 51.04
C VAL A 51 25.98 -20.19 50.45
N PRO A 52 25.55 -21.46 50.28
CA PRO A 52 26.00 -22.52 49.37
C PRO A 52 25.00 -22.83 48.23
N ALA A 53 25.44 -23.69 47.31
CA ALA A 53 24.68 -24.31 46.23
C ALA A 53 23.44 -25.09 46.71
N SER A 54 22.37 -25.02 45.91
CA SER A 54 21.26 -25.97 45.95
C SER A 54 20.87 -26.39 44.54
N ALA A 55 20.51 -27.67 44.47
CA ALA A 55 20.39 -28.56 43.33
C ALA A 55 19.63 -28.04 42.10
N SER A 56 20.13 -28.47 40.96
CA SER A 56 19.52 -28.44 39.63
C SER A 56 18.10 -29.01 39.63
N LEU A 57 17.13 -28.17 39.26
CA LEU A 57 15.91 -28.59 38.59
C LEU A 57 15.93 -27.98 37.20
N THR A 58 16.35 -28.78 36.22
CA THR A 58 16.22 -28.45 34.79
C THR A 58 14.74 -28.52 34.40
N GLY A 59 13.96 -27.57 34.88
CA GLY A 59 12.67 -27.22 34.31
C GLY A 59 12.93 -26.34 33.10
N ARG A 60 13.21 -26.95 31.95
CA ARG A 60 13.14 -26.24 30.68
C ARG A 60 11.68 -25.88 30.48
N ALA A 61 11.32 -24.66 30.89
CA ALA A 61 10.12 -24.02 30.39
C ALA A 61 10.11 -24.22 28.87
N PRO A 62 8.98 -24.60 28.24
CA PRO A 62 8.93 -24.65 26.80
C PRO A 62 9.30 -23.25 26.34
N ALA A 63 10.50 -23.14 25.73
CA ALA A 63 10.85 -21.96 24.99
C ALA A 63 9.70 -21.78 24.02
N ALA A 64 8.96 -20.67 24.15
CA ALA A 64 8.09 -20.23 23.09
C ALA A 64 8.93 -20.29 21.82
N THR A 65 8.57 -21.21 20.93
CA THR A 65 9.22 -21.36 19.65
C THR A 65 9.01 -20.02 18.96
N LYS A 66 10.04 -19.18 18.94
CA LYS A 66 10.14 -18.15 17.93
C LYS A 66 10.12 -18.93 16.62
N ASP A 67 8.98 -18.94 15.94
CA ASP A 67 8.94 -19.42 14.56
C ASP A 67 10.08 -18.72 13.82
N PRO A 68 10.96 -19.47 13.13
CA PRO A 68 12.05 -18.87 12.39
C PRO A 68 11.43 -18.12 11.23
N ASP A 69 11.20 -16.83 11.45
CA ASP A 69 11.41 -15.68 10.56
C ASP A 69 11.70 -16.05 9.10
N GLU A 70 10.74 -16.70 8.43
CA GLU A 70 10.61 -16.51 6.99
C GLU A 70 10.16 -15.07 6.88
N THR A 71 11.09 -14.17 6.55
CA THR A 71 10.79 -12.74 6.46
C THR A 71 9.74 -12.56 5.38
N VAL A 72 8.48 -12.46 5.80
CA VAL A 72 7.33 -12.36 4.91
C VAL A 72 7.20 -10.93 4.42
N CYS A 73 6.61 -10.77 3.24
CA CYS A 73 6.27 -9.47 2.71
C CYS A 73 7.48 -8.54 2.52
N THR A 74 8.66 -9.12 2.27
CA THR A 74 9.88 -8.40 1.89
C THR A 74 10.66 -9.25 0.89
N ALA A 75 11.87 -8.83 0.52
CA ALA A 75 12.77 -9.63 -0.30
C ALA A 75 12.97 -11.05 0.31
N PRO A 76 13.08 -12.11 -0.51
CA PRO A 76 13.21 -12.08 -1.97
C PRO A 76 11.90 -11.76 -2.70
N TYR A 77 12.01 -11.14 -3.87
CA TYR A 77 10.87 -10.81 -4.73
C TYR A 77 10.63 -11.89 -5.78
N ILE A 78 9.41 -11.96 -6.32
CA ILE A 78 9.12 -12.89 -7.41
C ILE A 78 10.03 -12.56 -8.60
N ASN A 79 10.78 -13.55 -9.07
CA ASN A 79 11.76 -13.39 -10.15
C ASN A 79 12.80 -12.27 -9.90
N GLU A 80 13.15 -12.04 -8.62
CA GLU A 80 14.08 -10.99 -8.18
C GLU A 80 13.69 -9.57 -8.65
N ASP A 81 12.40 -9.34 -8.92
CA ASP A 81 11.87 -8.06 -9.38
C ASP A 81 10.85 -7.52 -8.38
N GLN A 82 11.21 -6.44 -7.68
CA GLN A 82 10.38 -5.81 -6.65
C GLN A 82 8.98 -5.47 -7.15
N ARG A 83 8.82 -5.13 -8.44
CA ARG A 83 7.51 -4.82 -9.02
C ARG A 83 6.56 -6.01 -8.89
N LEU A 84 7.06 -7.24 -8.91
CA LEU A 84 6.24 -8.44 -8.82
C LEU A 84 5.87 -8.82 -7.38
N GLY A 85 6.30 -8.03 -6.41
CA GLY A 85 5.98 -8.22 -5.01
C GLY A 85 6.82 -9.31 -4.32
N PRO A 86 6.69 -9.41 -2.99
CA PRO A 86 7.44 -10.35 -2.17
C PRO A 86 7.04 -11.81 -2.48
N LYS A 87 8.03 -12.69 -2.48
CA LYS A 87 7.85 -14.13 -2.75
C LYS A 87 7.18 -14.85 -1.59
N ASN A 88 7.53 -14.46 -0.37
CA ASN A 88 7.08 -15.10 0.84
C ASN A 88 5.94 -14.28 1.45
N LEU A 89 4.79 -14.91 1.65
CA LEU A 89 3.57 -14.27 2.15
C LEU A 89 3.05 -14.97 3.41
N PRO A 90 2.37 -14.23 4.32
CA PRO A 90 1.75 -14.82 5.49
C PRO A 90 0.72 -15.89 5.12
N LYS A 91 0.78 -17.05 5.80
CA LYS A 91 -0.17 -18.17 5.63
C LYS A 91 -1.13 -18.34 6.81
N ASN A 92 -0.82 -17.69 7.93
CA ASN A 92 -1.54 -17.83 9.20
C ASN A 92 -2.06 -16.47 9.69
N GLY A 93 -2.91 -16.50 10.71
CA GLY A 93 -3.50 -15.30 11.29
C GLY A 93 -4.45 -14.57 10.32
N ASP A 94 -4.78 -13.32 10.62
CA ASP A 94 -5.76 -12.57 9.82
C ASP A 94 -5.23 -12.22 8.43
N LEU A 95 -3.93 -11.88 8.30
CA LEU A 95 -3.30 -11.70 6.99
C LEU A 95 -3.31 -12.98 6.16
N GLY A 96 -3.06 -14.14 6.76
CA GLY A 96 -3.18 -15.43 6.07
C GLY A 96 -4.59 -15.70 5.54
N LYS A 97 -5.64 -15.33 6.31
CA LYS A 97 -7.03 -15.43 5.86
C LYS A 97 -7.33 -14.46 4.70
N ILE A 98 -6.87 -13.21 4.80
CA ILE A 98 -7.03 -12.18 3.77
C ILE A 98 -6.33 -12.58 2.46
N LEU A 99 -5.17 -13.23 2.57
CA LEU A 99 -4.38 -13.73 1.44
C LEU A 99 -4.84 -15.11 0.95
N SER A 100 -5.83 -15.72 1.60
CA SER A 100 -6.35 -17.02 1.20
C SER A 100 -6.93 -16.95 -0.22
N GLY A 101 -6.46 -17.85 -1.10
CA GLY A 101 -6.86 -17.87 -2.50
C GLY A 101 -6.18 -16.82 -3.40
N TYR A 102 -5.31 -15.96 -2.86
CA TYR A 102 -4.47 -15.10 -3.71
C TYR A 102 -3.45 -15.95 -4.45
N VAL A 103 -3.54 -15.96 -5.78
CA VAL A 103 -2.53 -16.55 -6.66
C VAL A 103 -1.67 -15.40 -7.19
N PRO A 104 -0.37 -15.31 -6.80
CA PRO A 104 0.51 -14.27 -7.30
C PRO A 104 0.50 -14.21 -8.83
N LEU A 105 0.36 -12.99 -9.37
CA LEU A 105 0.28 -12.70 -10.80
C LEU A 105 -0.86 -13.42 -11.53
N GLY A 106 -1.83 -13.99 -10.80
CA GLY A 106 -2.87 -14.87 -11.32
C GLY A 106 -2.32 -16.08 -12.09
N GLY A 107 -1.12 -16.55 -11.73
CA GLY A 107 -0.44 -17.67 -12.38
C GLY A 107 0.24 -17.34 -13.71
N LEU A 108 0.23 -16.07 -14.14
CA LEU A 108 0.95 -15.66 -15.34
C LEU A 108 2.48 -15.71 -15.13
N PRO A 109 3.26 -16.00 -16.19
CA PRO A 109 4.69 -15.77 -16.17
C PRO A 109 5.02 -14.29 -15.85
N PRO A 110 6.05 -14.03 -15.01
CA PRO A 110 6.51 -12.69 -14.61
C PRO A 110 6.50 -11.64 -15.73
N GLN A 111 7.19 -11.92 -16.84
CA GLN A 111 7.30 -10.97 -17.94
C GLN A 111 5.96 -10.70 -18.63
N LYS A 112 5.08 -11.71 -18.71
CA LYS A 112 3.74 -11.54 -19.31
C LYS A 112 2.85 -10.66 -18.44
N PHE A 113 2.98 -10.77 -17.11
CA PHE A 113 2.31 -9.88 -16.17
C PHE A 113 2.78 -8.43 -16.34
N LEU A 114 4.10 -8.18 -16.33
CA LEU A 114 4.65 -6.84 -16.52
C LEU A 114 4.28 -6.24 -17.87
N ASN A 115 4.35 -7.01 -18.97
CA ASN A 115 3.96 -6.51 -20.29
C ASN A 115 2.48 -6.08 -20.34
N ARG A 116 1.61 -6.69 -19.52
CA ARG A 116 0.19 -6.37 -19.45
C ARG A 116 -0.10 -5.16 -18.55
N TYR A 117 0.51 -5.13 -17.37
CA TYR A 117 0.12 -4.20 -16.31
C TYR A 117 1.15 -3.12 -16.01
N TRP A 118 2.40 -3.21 -16.48
CA TRP A 118 3.41 -2.18 -16.21
C TRP A 118 3.53 -1.19 -17.36
N ILE A 119 3.62 0.10 -17.03
CA ILE A 119 3.89 1.19 -17.97
C ILE A 119 5.35 1.60 -17.79
N TRP A 120 6.21 1.10 -18.68
CA TRP A 120 7.67 1.32 -18.60
C TRP A 120 8.06 2.79 -18.60
N ALA A 121 7.44 3.61 -19.46
CA ALA A 121 7.75 5.04 -19.55
C ALA A 121 7.36 5.84 -18.30
N ALA A 122 6.36 5.36 -17.55
CA ALA A 122 5.85 6.02 -16.34
C ALA A 122 6.39 5.39 -15.06
N SER A 123 7.16 4.31 -15.15
CA SER A 123 7.57 3.48 -14.01
C SER A 123 6.42 3.21 -13.03
N SER A 124 5.24 2.87 -13.57
CA SER A 124 4.03 2.71 -12.80
C SER A 124 3.14 1.59 -13.36
N TYR A 125 2.27 1.08 -12.51
CA TYR A 125 1.22 0.17 -12.91
C TYR A 125 0.12 0.88 -13.72
N ARG A 126 -0.42 0.17 -14.71
CA ARG A 126 -1.64 0.54 -15.43
C ARG A 126 -2.84 0.20 -14.54
N TYR A 127 -3.25 1.17 -13.73
CA TYR A 127 -4.45 1.06 -12.92
C TYR A 127 -5.71 1.11 -13.80
N PRO A 128 -6.82 0.50 -13.35
CA PRO A 128 -8.11 0.66 -14.01
C PRO A 128 -8.56 2.13 -14.02
N PRO A 129 -9.42 2.54 -14.98
CA PRO A 129 -10.02 3.86 -14.98
C PRO A 129 -10.98 4.04 -13.79
N ASP A 130 -11.54 5.25 -13.66
CA ASP A 130 -12.60 5.56 -12.70
C ASP A 130 -12.26 5.11 -11.27
N PHE A 131 -11.03 5.40 -10.84
CA PHE A 131 -10.53 5.10 -9.50
C PHE A 131 -10.61 3.62 -9.11
N GLY A 132 -10.65 2.71 -10.08
CA GLY A 132 -10.74 1.28 -9.81
C GLY A 132 -12.14 0.76 -9.51
N PHE A 133 -13.18 1.59 -9.61
CA PHE A 133 -14.56 1.11 -9.48
C PHE A 133 -14.97 0.27 -10.69
N ALA A 134 -15.71 -0.81 -10.44
CA ALA A 134 -16.24 -1.65 -11.50
C ALA A 134 -17.34 -0.93 -12.29
N HIS A 135 -17.51 -1.32 -13.54
CA HIS A 135 -18.54 -0.77 -14.43
C HIS A 135 -19.69 -1.75 -14.61
N SER A 136 -20.89 -1.21 -14.87
CA SER A 136 -22.10 -1.99 -15.11
C SER A 136 -21.89 -3.03 -16.21
N GLY A 137 -22.19 -4.30 -15.92
CA GLY A 137 -22.04 -5.41 -16.85
C GLY A 137 -20.58 -5.84 -17.11
N GLY A 138 -19.60 -5.28 -16.39
CA GLY A 138 -18.18 -5.61 -16.55
C GLY A 138 -17.52 -5.04 -17.81
N TYR A 139 -18.20 -4.12 -18.50
CA TYR A 139 -17.68 -3.48 -19.72
C TYR A 139 -16.96 -2.17 -19.38
N SER A 140 -15.78 -1.94 -19.98
CA SER A 140 -14.99 -0.72 -19.72
C SER A 140 -15.65 0.59 -20.14
N ASN A 141 -16.69 0.53 -20.98
CA ASN A 141 -17.52 1.67 -21.39
C ASN A 141 -18.87 1.71 -20.65
N GLY A 142 -19.10 0.81 -19.70
CA GLY A 142 -20.28 0.83 -18.84
C GLY A 142 -20.25 2.05 -17.92
N ARG A 143 -21.32 2.25 -17.15
CA ARG A 143 -21.33 3.29 -16.12
C ARG A 143 -20.54 2.79 -14.89
N PRO A 144 -19.64 3.59 -14.30
CA PRO A 144 -18.97 3.20 -13.07
C PRO A 144 -19.99 3.05 -11.93
N LEU A 145 -19.84 2.00 -11.14
CA LEU A 145 -20.73 1.64 -10.05
C LEU A 145 -20.25 2.31 -8.76
N ILE A 146 -20.52 3.60 -8.64
CA ILE A 146 -20.10 4.45 -7.51
C ILE A 146 -21.34 5.03 -6.86
N THR A 147 -21.42 4.93 -5.53
CA THR A 147 -22.44 5.60 -4.71
C THR A 147 -21.79 6.28 -3.51
N ALA A 148 -22.28 7.46 -3.15
CA ALA A 148 -21.90 8.05 -1.88
C ALA A 148 -22.58 7.28 -0.73
N MET A 149 -21.85 7.02 0.35
CA MET A 149 -22.40 6.48 1.59
C MET A 149 -21.68 7.08 2.80
N THR A 150 -22.31 7.02 3.97
CA THR A 150 -21.71 7.42 5.24
C THR A 150 -21.14 6.19 5.94
N LEU A 151 -19.86 6.24 6.31
CA LEU A 151 -19.26 5.28 7.23
C LEU A 151 -19.60 5.68 8.67
N LEU A 152 -20.21 4.76 9.41
CA LEU A 152 -20.68 5.00 10.77
C LEU A 152 -19.60 4.72 11.81
N VAL A 153 -19.71 5.37 12.97
CA VAL A 153 -18.79 5.14 14.10
C VAL A 153 -18.78 3.65 14.47
N GLY A 154 -17.59 3.11 14.64
CA GLY A 154 -17.35 1.70 15.00
C GLY A 154 -17.15 0.78 13.81
N GLU A 155 -17.44 1.19 12.57
CA GLU A 155 -17.07 0.44 11.37
C GLU A 155 -15.55 0.22 11.31
N LYS A 156 -15.15 -0.96 10.85
CA LYS A 156 -13.74 -1.37 10.79
C LYS A 156 -13.29 -1.47 9.35
N LEU A 157 -12.15 -0.85 9.08
CA LEU A 157 -11.58 -0.69 7.76
C LEU A 157 -10.15 -1.23 7.74
N ASP A 158 -9.64 -1.55 6.57
CA ASP A 158 -8.22 -1.88 6.39
C ASP A 158 -7.66 -1.36 5.06
N ARG A 159 -6.34 -1.39 4.93
CA ARG A 159 -5.62 -0.99 3.72
C ARG A 159 -4.27 -1.70 3.61
N PHE A 160 -3.92 -2.07 2.37
CA PHE A 160 -2.56 -2.40 1.96
C PHE A 160 -1.93 -1.19 1.26
N GLY A 161 -0.97 -0.53 1.91
CA GLY A 161 -0.35 0.69 1.43
C GLY A 161 -0.25 1.76 2.52
N GLY A 162 0.71 2.67 2.36
CA GLY A 162 0.89 3.77 3.31
C GLY A 162 -0.31 4.71 3.38
N GLU A 163 -0.38 5.48 4.48
CA GLU A 163 -1.51 6.35 4.83
C GLU A 163 -1.61 7.62 3.99
N GLY A 164 -0.64 7.89 3.12
CA GLY A 164 -0.73 8.97 2.13
C GLY A 164 -1.74 8.71 1.02
N GLY A 165 -2.29 7.50 0.90
CA GLY A 165 -3.33 7.15 -0.08
C GLY A 165 -4.75 7.44 0.41
N ALA A 166 -5.71 7.27 -0.50
CA ALA A 166 -7.11 7.65 -0.31
C ALA A 166 -8.12 6.50 -0.49
N PHE A 167 -7.68 5.25 -0.38
CA PHE A 167 -8.55 4.07 -0.60
C PHE A 167 -8.51 3.12 0.61
N LEU A 168 -9.67 2.73 1.09
CA LEU A 168 -9.85 1.75 2.17
C LEU A 168 -10.78 0.63 1.68
N ALA A 169 -10.86 -0.46 2.42
CA ALA A 169 -11.87 -1.50 2.22
C ALA A 169 -12.47 -1.91 3.57
N PRO A 170 -13.62 -2.61 3.58
CA PRO A 170 -14.08 -3.31 4.78
C PRO A 170 -12.98 -4.24 5.32
N ILE A 171 -12.81 -4.26 6.65
CA ILE A 171 -11.78 -5.10 7.28
C ILE A 171 -11.94 -6.58 6.87
N GLY A 172 -10.83 -7.22 6.52
CA GLY A 172 -10.83 -8.63 6.14
C GLY A 172 -11.18 -8.91 4.68
N THR A 173 -11.43 -7.89 3.85
CA THR A 173 -11.66 -8.07 2.41
C THR A 173 -10.51 -8.87 1.78
N PRO A 174 -10.73 -9.98 1.07
CA PRO A 174 -9.66 -10.78 0.48
C PRO A 174 -8.77 -9.96 -0.46
N PHE A 175 -7.45 -10.21 -0.47
CA PHE A 175 -6.51 -9.44 -1.30
C PHE A 175 -6.83 -9.53 -2.80
N SER A 176 -7.27 -10.70 -3.27
CA SER A 176 -7.70 -10.94 -4.65
C SER A 176 -8.95 -10.14 -5.05
N GLN A 177 -9.70 -9.61 -4.08
CA GLN A 177 -10.88 -8.79 -4.32
C GLN A 177 -10.59 -7.29 -4.36
N ARG A 178 -9.33 -6.88 -4.10
CA ARG A 178 -8.94 -5.47 -3.92
C ARG A 178 -8.43 -4.76 -5.16
N GLY A 179 -8.20 -5.48 -6.26
CA GLY A 179 -7.77 -4.86 -7.52
C GLY A 179 -6.46 -4.06 -7.43
N ILE A 180 -5.55 -4.43 -6.52
CA ILE A 180 -4.26 -3.76 -6.27
C ILE A 180 -3.06 -4.62 -6.71
N PRO A 181 -1.92 -4.02 -7.10
CA PRO A 181 -0.78 -4.77 -7.59
C PRO A 181 0.00 -5.48 -6.46
N PRO A 182 0.84 -6.46 -6.81
CA PRO A 182 1.61 -7.24 -5.83
C PRO A 182 2.55 -6.40 -4.94
N THR A 183 3.00 -5.23 -5.41
CA THR A 183 3.85 -4.31 -4.63
C THR A 183 3.18 -3.81 -3.36
N ASN A 184 1.84 -3.79 -3.29
CA ASN A 184 1.14 -3.38 -2.08
C ASN A 184 1.33 -4.35 -0.90
N LEU A 185 1.86 -5.55 -1.15
CA LEU A 185 2.22 -6.52 -0.11
C LEU A 185 3.65 -6.33 0.41
N GLU A 186 4.42 -5.39 -0.13
CA GLU A 186 5.76 -5.12 0.37
C GLU A 186 5.72 -4.28 1.65
N THR A 187 6.30 -4.80 2.73
CA THR A 187 6.53 -4.07 3.97
C THR A 187 7.40 -2.86 3.70
N PHE A 188 6.88 -1.67 4.01
CA PHE A 188 7.62 -0.43 3.79
C PHE A 188 8.77 -0.30 4.81
N PRO A 189 10.04 -0.12 4.38
CA PRO A 189 11.17 -0.04 5.31
C PRO A 189 11.08 1.11 6.33
N GLY A 190 10.39 2.20 5.99
CA GLY A 190 10.16 3.32 6.90
C GLY A 190 9.04 3.09 7.93
N ALA A 191 8.29 1.99 7.81
CA ALA A 191 7.22 1.62 8.74
C ALA A 191 7.16 0.09 8.95
N PRO A 192 8.27 -0.53 9.42
CA PRO A 192 8.40 -1.99 9.51
C PRO A 192 7.43 -2.62 10.53
N GLN A 193 6.85 -1.83 11.43
CA GLN A 193 5.81 -2.28 12.36
C GLN A 193 4.50 -2.68 11.67
N TYR A 194 4.31 -2.29 10.40
CA TYR A 194 3.16 -2.66 9.57
C TYR A 194 3.56 -3.72 8.53
N PRO A 195 3.61 -5.01 8.90
CA PRO A 195 3.98 -6.07 7.98
C PRO A 195 3.04 -6.10 6.78
N CYS A 196 3.60 -6.37 5.60
CA CYS A 196 2.87 -6.32 4.33
C CYS A 196 2.24 -4.96 4.01
N ASN A 197 2.69 -3.89 4.67
CA ASN A 197 2.08 -2.57 4.58
C ASN A 197 0.59 -2.58 4.92
N TYR A 198 0.20 -3.44 5.86
CA TYR A 198 -1.19 -3.64 6.23
C TYR A 198 -1.56 -2.82 7.46
N HIS A 199 -2.56 -1.96 7.30
CA HIS A 199 -3.07 -1.06 8.32
C HIS A 199 -4.55 -1.33 8.56
N THR A 200 -4.99 -1.21 9.81
CA THR A 200 -6.37 -1.41 10.23
C THR A 200 -6.86 -0.21 11.01
N TYR A 201 -8.13 0.13 10.80
CA TYR A 201 -8.75 1.33 11.34
C TYR A 201 -10.14 1.06 11.90
N ARG A 202 -10.56 1.92 12.82
CA ARG A 202 -11.95 2.06 13.25
C ARG A 202 -12.42 3.48 12.97
N VAL A 203 -13.63 3.62 12.46
CA VAL A 203 -14.28 4.92 12.31
C VAL A 203 -14.62 5.47 13.70
N SER A 204 -14.03 6.62 14.06
CA SER A 204 -14.25 7.31 15.33
C SER A 204 -15.18 8.52 15.20
N ARG A 205 -15.36 9.02 13.98
CA ARG A 205 -16.33 10.06 13.62
C ARG A 205 -16.92 9.74 12.26
N GLU A 206 -18.22 9.92 12.09
CA GLU A 206 -18.89 9.63 10.82
C GLU A 206 -18.41 10.55 9.70
N PHE A 207 -18.24 10.01 8.49
CA PHE A 207 -17.93 10.77 7.28
C PHE A 207 -18.41 10.06 6.03
N ALA A 208 -18.63 10.81 4.96
CA ALA A 208 -19.05 10.25 3.68
C ALA A 208 -17.86 9.86 2.79
N VAL A 209 -18.05 8.81 2.01
CA VAL A 209 -17.10 8.27 1.03
C VAL A 209 -17.81 7.94 -0.27
N ASP A 210 -17.06 7.91 -1.38
CA ASP A 210 -17.52 7.20 -2.57
C ASP A 210 -17.26 5.70 -2.35
N SER A 211 -18.28 4.86 -2.58
CA SER A 211 -18.26 3.43 -2.31
C SER A 211 -18.79 2.64 -3.50
N GLY A 212 -18.31 1.41 -3.64
CA GLY A 212 -18.74 0.50 -4.70
C GLY A 212 -17.77 -0.65 -4.95
N PRO A 213 -18.17 -1.59 -5.82
CA PRO A 213 -17.38 -2.77 -6.13
C PRO A 213 -16.10 -2.39 -6.89
N ILE A 214 -15.02 -3.11 -6.60
CA ILE A 214 -13.70 -2.95 -7.21
C ILE A 214 -13.64 -3.69 -8.54
N ALA A 215 -13.10 -3.05 -9.57
CA ALA A 215 -12.87 -3.67 -10.88
C ALA A 215 -11.86 -4.81 -10.81
N SER A 216 -12.01 -5.81 -11.67
CA SER A 216 -10.98 -6.83 -11.87
C SER A 216 -9.70 -6.17 -12.39
N ALA A 217 -8.57 -6.42 -11.73
CA ALA A 217 -7.29 -5.82 -12.08
C ALA A 217 -6.14 -6.72 -11.65
N PHE A 218 -4.96 -6.53 -12.26
CA PHE A 218 -3.71 -7.22 -11.87
C PHE A 218 -3.85 -8.75 -11.80
N GLN A 219 -4.61 -9.30 -12.74
CA GLN A 219 -4.93 -10.72 -12.84
C GLN A 219 -5.70 -11.30 -11.64
N GLN A 220 -6.35 -10.43 -10.87
CA GLN A 220 -7.23 -10.78 -9.78
C GLN A 220 -8.69 -10.44 -10.14
N PRO A 221 -9.67 -11.17 -9.58
CA PRO A 221 -11.08 -10.99 -9.91
C PRO A 221 -11.65 -9.64 -9.47
N GLY A 222 -11.11 -9.00 -8.42
CA GLY A 222 -11.74 -7.82 -7.84
C GLY A 222 -13.07 -8.18 -7.17
N GLY A 223 -14.01 -7.23 -7.16
CA GLY A 223 -15.39 -7.44 -6.71
C GLY A 223 -15.63 -7.24 -5.21
N GLY A 224 -14.60 -6.95 -4.41
CA GLY A 224 -14.80 -6.43 -3.05
C GLY A 224 -15.27 -4.98 -3.08
N ASP A 225 -15.75 -4.45 -1.97
CA ASP A 225 -16.09 -3.03 -1.88
C ASP A 225 -14.85 -2.20 -1.53
N GLN A 226 -14.72 -1.03 -2.16
CA GLN A 226 -13.74 -0.02 -1.78
C GLN A 226 -14.44 1.25 -1.31
N TYR A 227 -13.74 1.98 -0.44
CA TYR A 227 -14.08 3.31 0.02
C TYR A 227 -13.03 4.29 -0.48
N HIS A 228 -13.44 5.22 -1.34
CA HIS A 228 -12.62 6.29 -1.89
C HIS A 228 -12.86 7.57 -1.11
N LEU A 229 -11.78 8.12 -0.55
CA LEU A 229 -11.78 9.29 0.31
C LEU A 229 -11.72 10.56 -0.55
N VAL A 230 -12.87 11.18 -0.77
CA VAL A 230 -13.00 12.35 -1.66
C VAL A 230 -13.30 13.60 -0.84
N SER A 231 -12.52 14.67 -1.04
CA SER A 231 -12.58 15.89 -0.22
C SER A 231 -13.95 16.55 -0.23
N ARG A 232 -14.65 16.49 -1.38
CA ARG A 232 -16.02 17.04 -1.53
C ARG A 232 -17.05 16.40 -0.62
N LEU A 233 -16.79 15.18 -0.11
CA LEU A 233 -17.68 14.44 0.79
C LEU A 233 -17.33 14.63 2.27
N ILE A 234 -16.20 15.28 2.54
CA ILE A 234 -15.71 15.54 3.89
C ILE A 234 -15.45 17.04 4.00
N PRO A 235 -16.48 17.87 4.29
CA PRO A 235 -16.39 19.33 4.19
C PRO A 235 -15.24 19.96 4.98
N GLU A 236 -14.86 19.38 6.11
CA GLU A 236 -13.75 19.84 6.95
C GLU A 236 -12.36 19.51 6.39
N SER A 237 -12.28 18.67 5.36
CA SER A 237 -11.01 18.31 4.72
C SER A 237 -10.48 19.41 3.79
N PRO A 238 -9.16 19.44 3.50
CA PRO A 238 -8.59 20.38 2.56
C PRO A 238 -9.17 20.22 1.15
N GLN A 239 -9.89 21.24 0.68
CA GLN A 239 -10.56 21.22 -0.63
C GLN A 239 -9.63 21.53 -1.81
N MET A 240 -8.32 21.66 -1.59
CA MET A 240 -7.34 21.95 -2.66
C MET A 240 -6.98 20.73 -3.53
N ARG A 241 -7.42 19.53 -3.12
CA ARG A 241 -7.19 18.27 -3.83
C ARG A 241 -8.49 17.49 -3.86
N ASP A 242 -8.68 16.67 -4.89
CA ASP A 242 -9.87 15.83 -5.02
C ASP A 242 -9.93 14.74 -3.93
N GLU A 243 -8.76 14.24 -3.51
CA GLU A 243 -8.62 13.16 -2.53
C GLU A 243 -8.14 13.62 -1.16
N VAL A 244 -8.62 12.94 -0.11
CA VAL A 244 -8.17 13.08 1.28
C VAL A 244 -7.33 11.86 1.66
N SER A 245 -6.16 12.08 2.28
CA SER A 245 -5.33 10.96 2.73
C SER A 245 -5.89 10.31 4.00
N VAL A 246 -5.62 9.02 4.15
CA VAL A 246 -5.91 8.29 5.41
C VAL A 246 -5.20 8.96 6.59
N SER A 247 -3.97 9.44 6.41
CA SER A 247 -3.23 10.13 7.47
C SER A 247 -3.98 11.36 7.99
N TRP A 248 -4.60 12.14 7.09
CA TRP A 248 -5.40 13.31 7.48
C TRP A 248 -6.61 12.90 8.30
N LEU A 249 -7.33 11.84 7.91
CA LEU A 249 -8.46 11.33 8.67
C LEU A 249 -8.05 10.88 10.07
N VAL A 250 -6.90 10.23 10.21
CA VAL A 250 -6.39 9.83 11.53
C VAL A 250 -6.02 11.05 12.38
N GLU A 251 -5.27 12.00 11.81
CA GLU A 251 -4.83 13.23 12.50
C GLU A 251 -6.01 14.11 12.94
N ASN A 252 -7.14 14.04 12.24
CA ASN A 252 -8.34 14.82 12.52
C ASN A 252 -9.45 14.01 13.23
N GLY A 253 -9.14 12.81 13.73
CA GLY A 253 -10.03 12.03 14.60
C GLY A 253 -11.22 11.37 13.89
N TYR A 254 -11.17 11.21 12.56
CA TYR A 254 -12.14 10.41 11.80
C TYR A 254 -11.85 8.92 11.87
N LEU A 255 -10.57 8.55 11.93
CA LEU A 255 -10.11 7.18 12.04
C LEU A 255 -9.18 6.97 13.23
N GLU A 256 -9.33 5.86 13.92
CA GLU A 256 -8.42 5.36 14.95
C GLU A 256 -7.65 4.15 14.40
N ARG A 257 -6.32 4.12 14.56
CA ARG A 257 -5.49 2.96 14.19
C ARG A 257 -5.72 1.80 15.16
N LEU A 258 -5.84 0.58 14.65
CA LEU A 258 -6.04 -0.62 15.46
C LEU A 258 -4.78 -1.50 15.57
N ASN A 259 -3.75 -1.24 14.77
CA ASN A 259 -2.45 -1.92 14.80
C ASN A 259 -1.28 -0.95 14.63
#